data_AF-A0A1Q5M8G3-F1
#
_entry.id   AF-A0A1Q5M8G3-F1
#
_cell.length_a   1.000
_cell.length_b   1.000
_cell.length_c   1.000
_cell.angle_alpha   90.00
_cell.angle_beta   90.00
_cell.angle_gamma   90.00
#
_symmetry.space_group_name_H-M   'P 1'
#
loop_
_entity.id
_entity.type
_entity.pdbx_description
1 polymer ?
#
loop_
_entity_poly.entity_id
_entity_poly.type
_entity_poly.pdbx_seq_one_letter_code
_entity_poly.pdbx_strand_id
1 'polypeptide(L)'
;MRGPALSGAVLSPVEITSTSVQLGDVIQVGGQQCRVTDLFQLPGGAKRLVFDSGELLTVHTMTRLVALRLVRVRGGDPARALATRHHRR
;
A
#
# COMPACT_ATOMS: atom_id res chain seq x y z
N MET A 1 -14.47 6.01 -29.63
CA MET A 1 -14.42 6.27 -28.17
C MET A 1 -13.18 5.57 -27.60
N ARG A 2 -12.11 6.30 -27.27
CA ARG A 2 -10.91 5.71 -26.64
C ARG A 2 -11.21 5.49 -25.15
N GLY A 3 -11.30 4.24 -24.71
CA GLY A 3 -11.36 3.92 -23.28
C GLY A 3 -10.06 4.34 -22.59
N PRO A 4 -10.08 4.71 -21.30
CA PRO A 4 -8.87 5.08 -20.59
C PRO A 4 -7.92 3.88 -20.57
N ALA A 5 -6.65 4.13 -20.92
CA ALA A 5 -5.59 3.13 -20.80
C ALA A 5 -5.58 2.60 -19.35
N LEU A 6 -5.57 1.28 -19.20
CA LEU A 6 -5.41 0.62 -17.91
C LEU A 6 -4.08 1.07 -17.31
N SER A 7 -4.12 2.09 -16.44
CA SER A 7 -2.98 2.45 -15.60
C SER A 7 -2.62 1.23 -14.77
N GLY A 8 -1.43 0.69 -14.98
CA GLY A 8 -0.93 -0.44 -14.21
C GLY A 8 -0.99 -0.14 -12.72
N ALA A 9 -1.45 -1.10 -11.92
CA ALA A 9 -1.40 -1.02 -10.47
C ALA A 9 -0.28 -1.93 -9.98
N VAL A 10 0.57 -1.41 -9.11
CA VAL A 10 1.68 -2.15 -8.51
C VAL A 10 1.49 -2.19 -7.01
N LEU A 11 1.74 -3.34 -6.39
CA LEU A 11 1.87 -3.42 -4.93
C LEU A 11 3.26 -2.91 -4.54
N SER A 12 3.31 -1.86 -3.75
CA SER A 12 4.57 -1.27 -3.28
C SER A 12 4.65 -1.36 -1.76
N PRO A 13 5.81 -1.72 -1.19
CA PRO A 13 6.04 -1.60 0.24
C PRO A 13 6.06 -0.13 0.65
N VAL A 14 5.26 0.20 1.66
CA VAL A 14 5.12 1.55 2.20
C VAL A 14 5.19 1.45 3.71
N GLU A 15 5.99 2.33 4.30
CA GLU A 15 5.99 2.50 5.74
C GLU A 15 4.73 3.23 6.20
N ILE A 16 4.03 2.65 7.16
CA ILE A 16 2.77 3.16 7.70
C ILE A 16 2.87 3.43 9.19
N THR A 17 2.09 4.40 9.65
CA THR A 17 1.88 4.75 11.06
C THR A 17 0.38 4.69 11.38
N SER A 18 0.02 4.99 12.62
CA SER A 18 -1.39 5.15 12.98
C SER A 18 -2.10 6.23 12.15
N THR A 19 -1.40 7.18 11.52
CA THR A 19 -2.05 8.25 10.72
C THR A 19 -2.06 7.95 9.21
N SER A 20 -1.16 7.11 8.71
CA SER A 20 -0.98 6.90 7.26
C SER A 20 -1.48 5.54 6.74
N VAL A 21 -1.85 4.62 7.62
CA VAL A 21 -2.50 3.34 7.26
C VAL A 21 -3.81 3.60 6.49
N GLN A 22 -4.08 2.77 5.48
CA GLN A 22 -5.24 2.86 4.60
C GLN A 22 -6.00 1.55 4.54
N LEU A 23 -7.29 1.64 4.20
CA LEU A 23 -8.09 0.47 3.86
C LEU A 23 -7.49 -0.23 2.64
N GLY A 24 -7.41 -1.55 2.70
CA GLY A 24 -6.83 -2.39 1.66
C GLY A 24 -5.31 -2.54 1.74
N ASP A 25 -4.62 -1.85 2.66
CA ASP A 25 -3.24 -2.16 2.98
C ASP A 25 -3.11 -3.62 3.41
N VAL A 26 -2.04 -4.28 2.99
CA VAL A 26 -1.73 -5.65 3.42
C VAL A 26 -0.51 -5.61 4.34
N ILE A 27 -0.69 -6.05 5.57
CA ILE A 27 0.37 -6.08 6.60
C ILE A 27 0.76 -7.53 6.82
N GLN A 28 2.06 -7.82 6.91
CA GLN A 28 2.52 -9.14 7.33
C GLN A 28 2.57 -9.20 8.86
N VAL A 29 1.86 -10.16 9.44
CA VAL A 29 1.83 -10.42 10.88
C VAL A 29 2.10 -11.90 11.10
N GLY A 30 3.19 -12.24 11.78
CA GLY A 30 3.53 -13.65 12.07
C GLY A 30 3.71 -14.53 10.82
N GLY A 31 4.05 -13.95 9.67
CA GLY A 31 4.15 -14.64 8.38
C GLY A 31 2.85 -14.73 7.58
N GLN A 32 1.73 -14.29 8.14
CA GLN A 32 0.44 -14.21 7.46
C GLN A 32 0.25 -12.84 6.81
N GLN A 33 -0.32 -12.81 5.61
CA GLN A 33 -0.75 -11.57 4.98
C GLN A 33 -2.15 -11.21 5.48
N CYS A 34 -2.27 -10.09 6.17
CA CYS A 34 -3.53 -9.62 6.74
C CYS A 34 -3.94 -8.33 6.06
N ARG A 35 -5.10 -8.33 5.37
CA ARG A 35 -5.58 -7.16 4.63
C ARG A 35 -6.46 -6.31 5.54
N VAL A 36 -6.17 -5.02 5.63
CA VAL A 36 -6.96 -4.06 6.41
C VAL A 36 -8.32 -3.84 5.73
N THR A 37 -9.40 -4.15 6.43
CA THR A 37 -10.79 -3.98 5.96
C THR A 37 -11.52 -2.87 6.69
N ASP A 38 -11.11 -2.55 7.92
CA ASP A 38 -11.67 -1.45 8.69
C ASP A 38 -10.65 -0.78 9.62
N LEU A 39 -10.93 0.46 10.02
CA LEU A 39 -10.05 1.31 10.83
C LEU A 39 -10.86 2.08 11.88
N PHE A 40 -10.56 1.87 13.15
CA PHE A 40 -11.14 2.62 14.26
C PHE A 40 -10.11 3.56 14.89
N GLN A 41 -10.48 4.82 15.05
CA GLN A 41 -9.70 5.78 15.84
C GLN A 41 -9.81 5.43 17.32
N LEU A 42 -8.69 5.51 18.03
CA LEU A 42 -8.61 5.33 19.47
C LEU A 42 -8.06 6.60 20.14
N PRO A 43 -8.28 6.76 21.46
CA PRO A 43 -7.68 7.85 22.22
C PRO A 43 -6.16 7.91 22.06
N GLY A 44 -5.60 9.13 22.16
CA GLY A 44 -4.15 9.35 22.04
C GLY A 44 -3.60 9.18 20.62
N GLY A 45 -4.44 9.16 19.59
CA GLY A 45 -4.02 9.07 18.19
C GLY A 45 -3.62 7.66 17.74
N ALA A 46 -3.93 6.65 18.55
CA ALA A 46 -3.81 5.25 18.14
C ALA A 46 -4.93 4.86 17.17
N LYS A 47 -4.71 3.78 16.42
CA LYS A 47 -5.74 3.15 15.58
C LYS A 47 -5.84 1.67 15.85
N ARG A 48 -7.05 1.13 15.78
CA ARG A 48 -7.30 -0.30 15.67
C ARG A 48 -7.59 -0.63 14.22
N LEU A 49 -6.82 -1.56 13.67
CA LEU A 49 -7.02 -2.14 12.34
C LEU A 49 -7.86 -3.40 12.50
N VAL A 50 -8.84 -3.58 11.63
CA VAL A 50 -9.54 -4.86 11.45
C VAL A 50 -9.02 -5.49 10.17
N PHE A 51 -8.67 -6.76 10.24
CA PHE A 51 -8.27 -7.55 9.09
C PHE A 51 -9.44 -8.33 8.50
N ASP A 52 -9.31 -8.75 7.24
CA ASP A 52 -10.26 -9.64 6.57
C ASP A 52 -10.43 -11.00 7.28
N SER A 53 -9.40 -11.48 7.98
CA SER A 53 -9.46 -12.65 8.86
C SER A 53 -10.33 -12.46 10.11
N GLY A 54 -10.68 -11.20 10.45
CA GLY A 54 -11.34 -10.82 11.71
C GLY A 54 -10.38 -10.51 12.86
N GLU A 55 -9.07 -10.71 12.66
CA GLU A 55 -8.06 -10.33 13.64
C GLU A 55 -7.94 -8.81 13.78
N LEU A 56 -7.44 -8.38 14.94
CA LEU A 56 -7.31 -6.97 15.30
C LEU A 56 -5.86 -6.64 15.63
N LEU A 57 -5.38 -5.50 15.12
CA LEU A 57 -4.08 -4.94 15.50
C LEU A 57 -4.24 -3.50 15.97
N THR A 58 -3.71 -3.19 17.15
CA THR A 58 -3.67 -1.80 17.63
C THR A 58 -2.30 -1.19 17.30
N VAL A 59 -2.31 -0.05 16.63
CA VAL A 59 -1.13 0.71 16.23
C VAL A 59 -1.12 2.02 17.00
N HIS A 60 -0.11 2.23 17.84
CA HIS A 60 0.08 3.49 18.56
C HIS A 60 0.84 4.51 17.70
N THR A 61 0.89 5.77 18.14
CA THR A 61 1.45 6.90 17.38
C THR A 61 2.93 6.75 17.05
N MET A 62 3.69 6.03 17.88
CA MET A 62 5.13 5.78 17.66
C MET A 62 5.39 4.49 16.87
N THR A 63 4.37 3.67 16.64
CA THR A 63 4.51 2.41 15.93
C THR A 63 4.62 2.67 14.43
N ARG A 64 5.67 2.11 13.81
CA ARG A 64 5.91 2.15 12.36
C ARG A 64 5.91 0.70 11.85
N LEU A 65 5.14 0.43 10.82
CA LEU A 65 5.02 -0.90 10.19
C LEU A 65 5.26 -0.77 8.69
N VAL A 66 5.55 -1.88 8.02
CA VAL A 66 5.57 -1.93 6.55
C VAL A 66 4.30 -2.62 6.07
N ALA A 67 3.60 -1.98 5.15
CA ALA A 67 2.46 -2.54 4.44
C ALA A 67 2.72 -2.60 2.94
N LEU A 68 2.06 -3.53 2.26
CA LEU A 68 1.95 -3.52 0.81
C LEU A 68 0.70 -2.72 0.42
N ARG A 69 0.89 -1.69 -0.39
CA ARG A 69 -0.18 -0.81 -0.87
C ARG A 69 -0.29 -0.86 -2.38
N LEU A 70 -1.51 -0.95 -2.87
CA LEU A 70 -1.78 -0.86 -4.31
C LEU A 70 -1.66 0.60 -4.76
N VAL A 71 -0.61 0.89 -5.51
CA VAL A 71 -0.34 2.21 -6.08
C VAL A 71 -0.67 2.18 -7.56
N ARG A 72 -1.55 3.09 -7.99
CA ARG A 72 -1.84 3.28 -9.41
C ARG A 72 -0.70 4.07 -10.05
N VAL A 73 -0.02 3.45 -11.01
CA VAL A 73 0.97 4.13 -11.84
C VAL A 73 0.22 4.88 -12.93
N ARG A 74 0.19 6.21 -12.88
CA ARG A 74 -0.32 6.99 -14.01
C ARG A 74 0.55 6.66 -15.22
N GLY A 75 -0.06 6.08 -16.25
CA GLY A 75 0.63 5.61 -17.46
C GLY A 75 1.47 6.72 -18.12
N GLY A 76 2.77 6.70 -17.86
CA GLY A 76 3.77 7.13 -18.82
C GLY A 76 4.05 5.97 -19.77
N ASP A 77 4.11 6.24 -21.06
CA ASP A 77 4.31 5.27 -22.14
C ASP A 77 5.36 4.19 -21.78
N PRO A 78 4.97 2.91 -21.62
CA PRO A 78 5.90 1.85 -21.23
C PRO A 78 6.99 1.62 -22.28
N ALA A 79 6.80 2.07 -23.53
CA ALA A 79 7.80 1.99 -24.58
C ALA A 79 9.02 2.90 -24.33
N ARG A 80 8.87 4.00 -23.58
CA ARG A 80 9.98 4.92 -23.28
C ARG A 80 10.89 4.45 -22.15
N ALA A 81 10.39 3.61 -21.24
CA ALA A 81 11.19 3.12 -20.11
C ALA A 81 12.24 2.08 -20.53
N LEU A 82 12.04 1.36 -21.65
CA LEU A 82 13.01 0.41 -22.20
C LEU A 82 13.99 1.03 -23.22
N ALA A 83 13.76 2.28 -23.67
CA ALA A 83 14.48 2.84 -24.82
C ALA A 83 15.79 3.57 -24.48
N THR A 84 16.19 3.69 -23.21
CA THR A 84 17.40 4.45 -22.84
C THR A 84 18.47 3.60 -22.16
N ARG A 85 18.98 2.58 -22.86
CA ARG A 85 20.33 2.04 -22.64
C ARG A 85 20.94 1.49 -23.95
N HIS A 86 21.02 2.30 -24.98
CA HIS A 86 22.10 2.13 -25.95
C HIS A 86 23.25 3.02 -25.51
N HIS A 87 24.20 2.41 -24.80
CA HIS A 87 25.53 2.99 -24.57
C HIS A 87 26.13 3.35 -25.93
N ARG A 88 26.25 4.65 -26.18
CA ARG A 88 27.01 5.19 -27.29
C ARG A 88 28.40 5.54 -26.77
N ARG A 89 29.33 4.61 -26.91
CA ARG A 89 30.70 4.83 -27.41
C ARG A 89 31.48 3.52 -27.40
#